data_AF-A0A7V0NZQ7-F1
#
_entry.id   AF-A0A7V0NZQ7-F1
#
_cell.length_a   1.000
_cell.length_b   1.000
_cell.length_c   1.000
_cell.angle_alpha   90.00
_cell.angle_beta   90.00
_cell.angle_gamma   90.00
#
_symmetry.space_group_name_H-M   'P 1'
#
loop_
_entity.id
_entity.type
_entity.pdbx_description
1 polymer ?
#
loop_
_entity_poly.entity_id
_entity_poly.type
_entity_poly.pdbx_seq_one_letter_code
_entity_poly.pdbx_strand_id
1 'polypeptide(L)'
;MFLSRQTGLGRDQNLITIRRRTRYGILLLVAGGILALILSLSILGERKGTLLVKADRPGACIVLNGSVTDVPVGTPLKRLRSDIYDVSVSLSGYEPDPPNRVVKIEKGKTLEVNFSLLPIPPEPEIQKEKPTPAADESVKSAPEDFDRISSQPPDSKKPISPSIQQSPKARNNTQETKQSEEAGEILHGMLKVVTRPVEGGIFIDDIFAGRGKVTQTNLNLGEVVVRFGEVEGYRTPASQKAFLTQSWPYASLEGIYLPIIYISAHLDQSGRVITQRCELAQGYVLDQSAPAEDPVAGPGIKLLDEIGVFAWEIGYAFSNRNPPGQDYIEMIFDLPENWDGNKPLDLHLYGYPSDRKYPFALAGRAEIDVFVNERPVKKGYHPTIPVQGNTSLQSEVFPVNS
;
A
#
# COMPACT_ATOMS: atom_id res chain seq x y z
N MET A 1 22.85 -15.71 -96.94
CA MET A 1 21.86 -15.86 -95.86
C MET A 1 22.59 -16.48 -94.67
N PHE A 2 23.18 -15.66 -93.79
CA PHE A 2 23.91 -16.12 -92.62
C PHE A 2 23.08 -15.81 -91.37
N LEU A 3 22.52 -16.87 -90.77
CA LEU A 3 21.81 -16.80 -89.49
C LEU A 3 22.83 -16.85 -88.36
N SER A 4 23.02 -15.74 -87.65
CA SER A 4 23.87 -15.73 -86.45
C SER A 4 23.14 -16.46 -85.32
N ARG A 5 23.75 -17.55 -84.84
CA ARG A 5 23.31 -18.25 -83.63
C ARG A 5 23.77 -17.42 -82.42
N GLN A 6 22.87 -16.64 -81.84
CA GLN A 6 23.09 -16.08 -80.50
C GLN A 6 23.08 -17.23 -79.49
N THR A 7 24.26 -17.57 -78.97
CA THR A 7 24.43 -18.55 -77.90
C THR A 7 23.84 -17.99 -76.61
N GLY A 8 22.93 -18.75 -75.99
CA GLY A 8 22.14 -18.36 -74.81
C GLY A 8 22.91 -18.15 -73.50
N LEU A 9 24.22 -17.93 -73.53
CA LEU A 9 25.06 -17.72 -72.34
C LEU A 9 24.86 -16.37 -71.64
N GLY A 10 24.20 -15.39 -72.29
CA GLY A 10 23.98 -14.05 -71.72
C GLY A 10 22.82 -13.92 -70.74
N ARG A 11 21.82 -14.82 -70.78
CA ARG A 11 20.63 -14.74 -69.90
C ARG A 11 20.93 -15.18 -68.46
N ASP A 12 21.84 -16.13 -68.27
CA ASP A 12 22.19 -16.65 -66.95
C ASP A 12 23.02 -15.68 -66.10
N GLN A 13 23.85 -14.83 -66.72
CA GLN A 13 24.62 -13.84 -65.95
C GLN A 13 23.74 -12.76 -65.28
N ASN A 14 22.63 -12.38 -65.91
CA ASN A 14 21.67 -11.44 -65.29
C ASN A 14 20.93 -12.07 -64.11
N LEU A 15 20.56 -13.35 -64.18
CA LEU A 15 19.92 -14.05 -63.07
C LEU A 15 20.87 -14.23 -61.88
N ILE A 16 22.15 -14.49 -62.14
CA ILE A 16 23.17 -14.64 -61.09
C ILE A 16 23.43 -13.30 -60.38
N THR A 17 23.50 -12.19 -61.12
CA THR A 17 23.71 -10.86 -60.55
C THR A 17 22.51 -10.38 -59.73
N ILE A 18 21.28 -10.64 -60.19
CA ILE A 18 20.05 -10.35 -59.44
C ILE A 18 20.04 -11.14 -58.11
N ARG A 19 20.27 -12.46 -58.14
CA ARG A 19 20.28 -13.29 -56.92
C ARG A 19 21.34 -12.85 -55.91
N ARG A 20 22.52 -12.43 -56.37
CA ARG A 20 23.56 -11.87 -55.47
C ARG A 20 23.10 -10.57 -54.83
N ARG A 21 22.55 -9.62 -55.61
CA ARG A 21 22.01 -8.36 -55.06
C ARG A 21 20.91 -8.60 -54.04
N THR A 22 19.97 -9.52 -54.32
CA THR A 22 18.89 -9.83 -53.36
C THR A 22 19.44 -10.43 -52.07
N ARG A 23 20.42 -11.35 -52.14
CA ARG A 23 21.05 -11.94 -50.95
C ARG A 23 21.80 -10.90 -50.12
N TYR A 24 22.58 -10.01 -50.76
CA TYR A 24 23.27 -8.93 -50.05
C TYR A 24 22.28 -7.93 -49.44
N GLY A 25 21.19 -7.62 -50.13
CA GLY A 25 20.13 -6.75 -49.61
C GLY A 25 19.49 -7.32 -48.35
N ILE A 26 19.12 -8.61 -48.35
CA ILE A 26 18.57 -9.29 -47.17
C ILE A 26 19.59 -9.31 -46.02
N LEU A 27 20.86 -9.65 -46.31
CA LEU A 27 21.91 -9.65 -45.29
C LEU A 27 22.11 -8.28 -44.64
N LEU A 28 22.12 -7.21 -45.42
CA LEU A 28 22.23 -5.84 -44.91
C LEU A 28 21.00 -5.44 -44.07
N LEU A 29 19.80 -5.84 -44.47
CA LEU A 29 18.57 -5.56 -43.72
C LEU A 29 18.58 -6.25 -42.36
N VAL A 30 18.97 -7.53 -42.32
CA VAL A 30 19.09 -8.30 -41.08
C VAL A 30 20.18 -7.71 -40.18
N ALA A 31 21.36 -7.39 -40.73
CA ALA A 31 22.44 -6.76 -39.98
C ALA A 31 22.02 -5.39 -39.40
N GLY A 32 21.30 -4.58 -40.18
CA GLY A 32 20.75 -3.30 -39.73
C GLY A 32 19.71 -3.46 -38.61
N GLY A 33 18.82 -4.45 -38.71
CA GLY A 33 17.85 -4.78 -37.66
C GLY A 33 18.50 -5.22 -36.36
N ILE A 34 19.52 -6.07 -36.42
CA ILE A 34 20.30 -6.49 -35.26
C ILE A 34 21.01 -5.29 -34.61
N LEU A 35 21.63 -4.42 -35.42
CA LEU A 35 22.30 -3.23 -34.91
C LEU A 35 21.31 -2.28 -34.21
N ALA A 36 20.13 -2.06 -34.78
CA ALA A 36 19.08 -1.24 -34.18
C ALA A 36 18.56 -1.84 -32.87
N LEU A 37 18.40 -3.17 -32.79
CA LEU A 37 18.02 -3.87 -31.56
C LEU A 37 19.09 -3.70 -30.47
N ILE A 38 20.37 -3.91 -30.80
CA ILE A 38 21.49 -3.73 -29.85
C ILE A 38 21.55 -2.28 -29.36
N LEU A 39 21.36 -1.31 -30.26
CA LEU A 39 21.34 0.11 -29.91
C LEU A 39 20.15 0.43 -29.00
N SER A 40 18.96 -0.10 -29.30
CA SER A 40 17.76 0.06 -28.47
C SER A 40 17.98 -0.53 -27.08
N LEU A 41 18.46 -1.77 -26.98
CA LEU A 41 18.77 -2.41 -25.70
C LEU A 41 19.86 -1.65 -24.92
N SER A 42 20.83 -1.06 -25.61
CA SER A 42 21.86 -0.21 -24.98
C SER A 42 21.26 1.08 -24.42
N ILE A 43 20.32 1.71 -25.14
CA ILE A 43 19.63 2.93 -24.69
C ILE A 43 18.69 2.64 -23.50
N LEU A 44 18.05 1.46 -23.47
CA LEU A 44 17.23 1.02 -22.33
C LEU A 44 18.07 0.63 -21.10
N GLY A 45 19.27 0.09 -21.30
CA GLY A 45 20.16 -0.37 -20.23
C GLY A 45 20.68 0.73 -19.30
N GLU A 46 20.68 1.99 -19.74
CA GLU A 46 21.30 3.08 -19.00
C GLU A 46 20.36 3.90 -18.12
N ARG A 47 19.05 3.61 -18.07
CA ARG A 47 18.07 4.41 -17.29
C ARG A 47 18.22 4.33 -15.76
N LYS A 48 19.35 3.83 -15.27
CA LYS A 48 19.54 3.50 -13.87
C LYS A 48 20.58 4.41 -13.22
N GLY A 49 20.27 4.91 -12.02
CA GLY A 49 21.19 5.63 -11.16
C GLY A 49 21.77 4.72 -10.07
N THR A 50 22.67 5.29 -9.28
CA THR A 50 23.25 4.66 -8.09
C THR A 50 23.01 5.55 -6.88
N LEU A 51 22.61 4.97 -5.76
CA LEU A 51 22.50 5.66 -4.48
C LEU A 51 23.54 5.11 -3.51
N LEU A 52 24.35 5.99 -2.94
CA LEU A 52 25.29 5.66 -1.87
C LEU A 52 24.81 6.31 -0.58
N VAL A 53 24.31 5.50 0.35
CA VAL A 53 23.90 5.98 1.67
C VAL A 53 25.03 5.72 2.66
N LYS A 54 25.48 6.74 3.39
CA LYS A 54 26.47 6.61 4.46
C LYS A 54 25.83 6.95 5.79
N ALA A 55 26.28 6.26 6.83
CA ALA A 55 25.98 6.59 8.21
C ALA A 55 27.29 6.61 9.03
N ASP A 56 27.29 7.35 10.13
CA ASP A 56 28.41 7.44 11.07
C ASP A 56 28.66 6.13 11.85
N ARG A 57 27.68 5.23 11.93
CA ARG A 57 27.82 3.89 12.53
C ARG A 57 27.67 2.77 11.48
N PRO A 58 28.60 1.80 11.47
CA PRO A 58 28.49 0.64 10.58
C PRO A 58 27.40 -0.32 11.05
N GLY A 59 26.91 -1.18 10.14
CA GLY A 59 25.92 -2.21 10.44
C GLY A 59 24.47 -1.75 10.31
N ALA A 60 24.22 -0.47 10.00
CA ALA A 60 22.89 0.01 9.65
C ALA A 60 22.46 -0.50 8.26
N CYS A 61 21.17 -0.80 8.10
CA CYS A 61 20.56 -1.14 6.82
C CYS A 61 19.91 0.09 6.19
N ILE A 62 19.90 0.15 4.86
CA ILE A 62 19.27 1.24 4.12
C ILE A 62 17.76 1.00 4.06
N VAL A 63 16.97 2.05 4.31
CA VAL A 63 15.50 2.03 4.17
C VAL A 63 15.13 2.91 2.97
N LEU A 64 14.38 2.35 2.01
CA LEU A 64 13.94 3.04 0.80
C LEU A 64 12.42 3.02 0.70
N ASN A 65 11.79 4.19 0.58
CA ASN A 65 10.35 4.38 0.50
C ASN A 65 9.59 3.67 1.64
N GLY A 66 10.20 3.58 2.82
CA GLY A 66 9.66 2.90 4.00
C GLY A 66 9.98 1.40 4.11
N SER A 67 10.58 0.80 3.09
CA SER A 67 10.97 -0.62 3.05
C SER A 67 12.42 -0.82 3.48
N VAL A 68 12.68 -1.76 4.40
CA VAL A 68 14.05 -2.05 4.87
C VAL A 68 14.74 -2.95 3.86
N THR A 69 15.88 -2.53 3.33
CA THR A 69 16.66 -3.33 2.38
C THR A 69 17.71 -4.18 3.10
N ASP A 70 18.10 -5.30 2.52
CA ASP A 70 19.22 -6.14 2.99
C ASP A 70 20.61 -5.54 2.69
N VAL A 71 20.65 -4.29 2.22
CA VAL A 71 21.90 -3.64 1.81
C VAL A 71 22.42 -2.75 2.94
N PRO A 72 23.63 -3.01 3.46
CA PRO A 72 24.19 -2.20 4.54
C PRO A 72 24.66 -0.84 4.02
N VAL A 73 24.62 0.17 4.90
CA VAL A 73 25.18 1.50 4.64
C VAL A 73 26.64 1.41 4.19
N GLY A 74 27.05 2.33 3.32
CA GLY A 74 28.35 2.32 2.65
C GLY A 74 28.41 1.44 1.40
N THR A 75 27.40 0.61 1.15
CA THR A 75 27.27 -0.19 -0.09
C THR A 75 26.42 0.57 -1.11
N PRO A 76 26.90 0.76 -2.36
CA PRO A 76 26.12 1.45 -3.38
C PRO A 76 24.93 0.61 -3.87
N LEU A 77 23.71 1.13 -3.72
CA LEU A 77 22.52 0.60 -4.37
C LEU A 77 22.54 0.98 -5.84
N LYS A 78 22.95 0.02 -6.66
CA LYS A 78 22.99 0.15 -8.12
C LYS A 78 21.61 -0.14 -8.69
N ARG A 79 21.43 0.24 -9.96
CA ARG A 79 20.27 -0.14 -10.77
C ARG A 79 18.93 0.48 -10.33
N LEU A 80 18.96 1.57 -9.54
CA LEU A 80 17.76 2.31 -9.18
C LEU A 80 17.20 3.06 -10.39
N ARG A 81 15.88 3.15 -10.52
CA ARG A 81 15.23 3.93 -11.59
C ARG A 81 15.53 5.43 -11.37
N SER A 82 15.49 6.22 -12.44
CA SER A 82 15.56 7.67 -12.29
C SER A 82 14.21 8.18 -11.79
N ASP A 83 14.10 8.42 -10.48
CA ASP A 83 12.87 8.81 -9.80
C ASP A 83 13.18 9.54 -8.47
N ILE A 84 12.14 9.96 -7.76
CA ILE A 84 12.22 10.51 -6.41
C ILE A 84 12.05 9.36 -5.39
N TYR A 85 12.95 9.31 -4.41
CA TYR A 85 12.98 8.30 -3.37
C TYR A 85 12.99 8.96 -2.00
N ASP A 86 12.28 8.37 -1.04
CA ASP A 86 12.45 8.68 0.38
C ASP A 86 13.47 7.71 0.98
N VAL A 87 14.54 8.23 1.58
CA VAL A 87 15.69 7.45 2.06
C VAL A 87 15.82 7.65 3.57
N SER A 88 16.05 6.55 4.29
CA SER A 88 16.41 6.56 5.71
C SER A 88 17.39 5.41 6.01
N VAL A 89 17.79 5.24 7.27
CA VAL A 89 18.65 4.15 7.74
C VAL A 89 18.08 3.55 9.02
N SER A 90 18.26 2.24 9.22
CA SER A 90 17.77 1.51 10.39
C SER A 90 18.90 0.75 11.07
N LEU A 91 19.06 0.95 12.38
CA LEU A 91 20.00 0.22 13.24
C LEU A 91 19.39 0.05 14.63
N SER A 92 19.35 -1.19 15.14
CA SER A 92 18.77 -1.48 16.45
C SER A 92 19.47 -0.69 17.56
N GLY A 93 18.68 -0.01 18.40
CA GLY A 93 19.18 0.85 19.48
C GLY A 93 19.63 2.24 19.03
N TYR A 94 19.36 2.64 17.79
CA TYR A 94 19.69 3.97 17.26
C TYR A 94 18.53 4.60 16.49
N GLU A 95 18.53 5.92 16.43
CA GLU A 95 17.58 6.74 15.67
C GLU A 95 18.33 7.62 14.65
N PRO A 96 17.90 7.69 13.37
CA PRO A 96 18.54 8.51 12.35
C PRO A 96 18.22 10.00 12.50
N ASP A 97 19.24 10.84 12.31
CA ASP A 97 19.14 12.30 12.20
C ASP A 97 19.80 12.76 10.88
N PRO A 98 19.03 13.33 9.93
CA PRO A 98 17.58 13.51 9.96
C PRO A 98 16.83 12.16 9.87
N PRO A 99 15.54 12.09 10.25
CA PRO A 99 14.76 10.84 10.24
C PRO A 99 14.61 10.25 8.84
N ASN A 100 14.47 11.09 7.82
CA ASN A 100 14.41 10.69 6.40
C ASN A 100 14.90 11.82 5.48
N ARG A 101 15.18 11.50 4.21
CA ARG A 101 15.53 12.45 3.15
C ARG A 101 14.92 12.06 1.82
N VAL A 102 14.17 12.99 1.22
CA VAL A 102 13.66 12.85 -0.14
C VAL A 102 14.74 13.25 -1.14
N VAL A 103 15.10 12.35 -2.05
CA VAL A 103 16.18 12.54 -3.02
C VAL A 103 15.74 12.18 -4.43
N LYS A 104 16.27 12.89 -5.44
CA LYS A 104 16.02 12.61 -6.85
C LYS A 104 17.22 11.90 -7.46
N ILE A 105 17.02 10.67 -7.92
CA ILE A 105 18.04 9.87 -8.61
C ILE A 105 18.00 10.20 -10.10
N GLU A 106 19.15 10.59 -10.64
CA GLU A 106 19.32 10.89 -12.06
C GLU A 106 20.04 9.76 -12.80
N LYS A 107 19.71 9.62 -14.08
CA LYS A 107 20.30 8.62 -14.99
C LYS A 107 21.83 8.65 -14.94
N GLY A 108 22.46 7.50 -14.66
CA GLY A 108 23.92 7.33 -14.71
C GLY A 108 24.71 8.09 -13.63
N LYS A 109 24.04 8.81 -12.71
CA LYS A 109 24.69 9.51 -11.61
C LYS A 109 24.69 8.67 -10.34
N THR A 110 25.73 8.88 -9.54
CA THR A 110 25.77 8.41 -8.16
C THR A 110 25.39 9.55 -7.26
N LEU A 111 24.29 9.40 -6.52
CA LEU A 111 23.91 10.35 -5.48
C LEU A 111 24.37 9.83 -4.12
N GLU A 112 24.97 10.71 -3.33
CA GLU A 112 25.41 10.40 -1.97
C GLU A 112 24.49 11.07 -0.94
N VAL A 113 24.08 10.31 0.08
CA VAL A 113 23.22 10.77 1.18
C VAL A 113 23.83 10.34 2.50
N ASN A 114 23.87 11.25 3.47
CA ASN A 114 24.51 11.04 4.77
C ASN A 114 23.49 11.14 5.92
N PHE A 115 23.62 10.24 6.90
CA PHE A 115 22.83 10.19 8.13
C PHE A 115 23.74 10.10 9.37
N SER A 116 23.28 10.64 10.50
CA SER A 116 23.88 10.44 11.82
C SER A 116 22.97 9.56 12.67
N LEU A 117 23.53 8.60 13.40
CA LEU A 117 22.77 7.64 14.22
C LEU A 117 22.98 7.94 15.71
N LEU A 118 21.92 8.46 16.33
CA LEU A 118 21.90 8.82 17.75
C LEU A 118 21.48 7.60 18.57
N PRO A 119 22.20 7.21 19.65
CA PRO A 119 21.84 6.08 20.48
C PRO A 119 20.51 6.36 21.20
N ILE A 120 19.61 5.39 21.14
CA ILE A 120 18.39 5.39 21.95
C ILE A 120 18.81 5.04 23.38
N PRO A 121 18.55 5.90 24.38
CA PRO A 121 18.92 5.61 25.76
C PRO A 121 18.36 4.26 26.21
N PRO A 122 19.18 3.38 26.83
CA PRO A 122 18.73 2.07 27.28
C PRO A 122 17.59 2.25 28.28
N GLU A 123 16.50 1.53 28.03
CA GLU A 123 15.37 1.48 28.93
C GLU A 123 15.83 0.86 30.26
N PRO A 124 15.60 1.51 31.42
CA PRO A 124 16.14 1.04 32.70
C PRO A 124 15.67 -0.38 33.01
N GLU A 125 16.61 -1.31 33.18
CA GLU A 125 16.34 -2.72 33.50
C GLU A 125 15.77 -2.85 34.92
N ILE A 126 14.51 -3.26 35.03
CA ILE A 126 13.86 -3.54 36.32
C ILE A 126 14.01 -5.04 36.61
N GLN A 127 14.58 -5.37 37.77
CA GLN A 127 14.87 -6.75 38.19
C GLN A 127 13.58 -7.57 38.34
N LYS A 128 13.44 -8.64 37.55
CA LYS A 128 12.30 -9.56 37.59
C LYS A 128 12.33 -10.42 38.86
N GLU A 129 11.45 -10.16 39.81
CA GLU A 129 11.23 -11.07 40.94
C GLU A 129 10.36 -12.28 40.57
N LYS A 130 10.68 -13.41 41.19
CA LYS A 130 10.23 -14.77 40.85
C LYS A 130 8.74 -14.96 41.19
N PRO A 131 7.90 -15.46 40.26
CA PRO A 131 6.46 -15.52 40.46
C PRO A 131 6.07 -16.58 41.51
N THR A 132 5.28 -16.17 42.50
CA THR A 132 4.62 -17.05 43.48
C THR A 132 3.24 -17.48 42.94
N PRO A 133 2.78 -18.72 43.19
CA PRO A 133 1.62 -19.30 42.50
C PRO A 133 0.29 -18.69 42.93
N ALA A 134 -0.57 -18.42 41.94
CA ALA A 134 -1.89 -17.83 42.10
C ALA A 134 -2.89 -18.79 42.75
N ALA A 135 -3.70 -18.26 43.69
CA ALA A 135 -4.90 -18.91 44.20
C ALA A 135 -6.13 -18.38 43.46
N ASP A 136 -6.95 -19.33 43.00
CA ASP A 136 -8.25 -19.17 42.35
C ASP A 136 -9.24 -18.37 43.19
N GLU A 137 -9.92 -17.40 42.57
CA GLU A 137 -11.25 -16.98 43.03
C GLU A 137 -12.19 -16.68 41.86
N SER A 138 -13.19 -17.55 41.74
CA SER A 138 -14.31 -17.46 40.80
C SER A 138 -15.48 -16.71 41.45
N VAL A 139 -16.02 -15.68 40.79
CA VAL A 139 -17.33 -15.10 41.17
C VAL A 139 -18.24 -14.98 39.94
N LYS A 140 -19.45 -15.53 40.11
CA LYS A 140 -20.58 -15.58 39.17
C LYS A 140 -21.31 -14.24 39.08
N SER A 141 -21.76 -13.86 37.89
CA SER A 141 -22.70 -12.77 37.62
C SER A 141 -24.03 -13.28 37.04
N ALA A 142 -25.14 -12.71 37.51
CA ALA A 142 -26.52 -12.90 36.99
C ALA A 142 -26.98 -11.64 36.23
N PRO A 143 -27.97 -11.73 35.31
CA PRO A 143 -28.38 -10.61 34.46
C PRO A 143 -29.69 -9.94 34.92
N GLU A 144 -29.80 -8.62 34.73
CA GLU A 144 -31.08 -7.88 34.81
C GLU A 144 -31.44 -7.25 33.45
N ASP A 145 -32.71 -7.47 33.10
CA ASP A 145 -33.49 -6.93 31.98
C ASP A 145 -33.72 -5.43 32.15
N PHE A 146 -33.67 -4.67 31.05
CA PHE A 146 -34.21 -3.32 31.00
C PHE A 146 -34.91 -3.06 29.67
N ASP A 147 -36.22 -2.82 29.77
CA ASP A 147 -37.06 -2.39 28.66
C ASP A 147 -37.87 -1.15 29.09
N ARG A 148 -37.88 -0.15 28.19
CA ARG A 148 -39.01 0.72 27.82
C ARG A 148 -39.24 2.12 28.44
N ILE A 149 -39.69 3.03 27.53
CA ILE A 149 -40.46 4.30 27.66
C ILE A 149 -39.61 5.59 27.72
N SER A 150 -39.94 6.75 27.13
CA SER A 150 -40.74 7.24 25.99
C SER A 150 -40.61 8.77 26.00
N SER A 151 -40.46 9.36 24.82
CA SER A 151 -40.69 10.75 24.36
C SER A 151 -41.46 11.78 25.24
N GLN A 152 -40.91 12.99 25.48
CA GLN A 152 -41.18 14.30 24.78
C GLN A 152 -40.73 15.54 25.64
N PRO A 153 -40.47 16.72 25.03
CA PRO A 153 -39.92 17.95 25.65
C PRO A 153 -40.99 19.04 25.92
N PRO A 154 -40.70 20.19 26.61
CA PRO A 154 -40.20 21.40 25.91
C PRO A 154 -39.39 22.44 26.75
N ASP A 155 -38.77 23.38 26.01
CA ASP A 155 -38.33 24.76 26.30
C ASP A 155 -38.39 25.37 27.72
N SER A 156 -37.31 26.07 28.14
CA SER A 156 -37.32 27.54 28.41
C SER A 156 -36.04 28.12 29.06
N LYS A 157 -35.45 29.10 28.35
CA LYS A 157 -34.92 30.43 28.77
C LYS A 157 -34.20 30.66 30.13
N LYS A 158 -32.95 31.13 29.95
CA LYS A 158 -32.26 32.33 30.51
C LYS A 158 -31.55 32.32 31.89
N PRO A 159 -30.50 33.17 32.05
CA PRO A 159 -29.41 33.03 33.01
C PRO A 159 -29.46 34.05 34.16
N ILE A 160 -28.88 33.72 35.32
CA ILE A 160 -28.50 34.68 36.37
C ILE A 160 -27.24 34.18 37.12
N SER A 161 -26.13 34.92 36.99
CA SER A 161 -25.10 35.09 38.03
C SER A 161 -25.52 36.31 38.90
N PRO A 162 -25.14 36.47 40.20
CA PRO A 162 -23.74 36.69 40.59
C PRO A 162 -23.30 36.26 42.01
N SER A 163 -21.98 36.36 42.18
CA SER A 163 -21.10 36.57 43.34
C SER A 163 -21.67 36.87 44.73
N ILE A 164 -20.84 36.55 45.74
CA ILE A 164 -20.66 37.08 47.13
C ILE A 164 -20.29 35.83 48.00
N GLN A 165 -19.27 35.75 48.87
CA GLN A 165 -18.73 36.66 49.87
C GLN A 165 -17.35 36.15 50.37
N GLN A 166 -16.49 37.07 50.77
CA GLN A 166 -15.22 36.82 51.46
C GLN A 166 -15.41 36.74 52.99
N SER A 167 -14.60 35.87 53.64
CA SER A 167 -14.03 35.96 55.03
C SER A 167 -14.97 35.80 56.24
N PRO A 168 -14.53 35.47 57.49
CA PRO A 168 -13.16 35.46 58.05
C PRO A 168 -12.75 34.30 59.03
N LYS A 169 -11.44 34.24 59.32
CA LYS A 169 -10.69 33.91 60.57
C LYS A 169 -11.24 32.96 61.67
N ALA A 170 -10.29 32.09 62.07
CA ALA A 170 -9.87 31.70 63.44
C ALA A 170 -10.55 30.50 64.13
N ARG A 171 -9.76 29.43 64.39
CA ARG A 171 -9.37 29.04 65.76
C ARG A 171 -8.33 27.91 65.75
N ASN A 172 -7.28 28.11 66.56
CA ASN A 172 -6.37 27.07 67.00
C ASN A 172 -7.12 25.94 67.70
N ASN A 173 -6.75 24.69 67.44
CA ASN A 173 -6.49 23.73 68.51
C ASN A 173 -5.60 22.60 68.00
N THR A 174 -4.37 22.63 68.51
CA THR A 174 -3.41 21.54 68.56
C THR A 174 -3.99 20.37 69.35
N GLN A 175 -4.08 19.20 68.72
CA GLN A 175 -3.98 17.92 69.41
C GLN A 175 -3.06 17.01 68.58
N GLU A 176 -1.82 16.94 69.03
CA GLU A 176 -0.88 15.89 68.66
C GLU A 176 -1.48 14.55 69.07
N THR A 177 -1.87 13.75 68.08
CA THR A 177 -2.01 12.30 68.24
C THR A 177 -0.95 11.66 67.36
N LYS A 178 0.19 11.34 67.97
CA LYS A 178 1.20 10.45 67.40
C LYS A 178 0.62 9.03 67.34
N GLN A 179 -0.06 8.71 66.26
CA GLN A 179 -0.19 7.34 65.76
C GLN A 179 0.76 7.20 64.59
N SER A 180 1.73 6.30 64.70
CA SER A 180 2.58 5.91 63.58
C SER A 180 1.70 5.18 62.56
N GLU A 181 1.13 5.93 61.62
CA GLU A 181 0.71 5.40 60.33
C GLU A 181 1.96 4.85 59.65
N GLU A 182 2.05 3.53 59.55
CA GLU A 182 2.76 2.90 58.46
C GLU A 182 2.06 3.36 57.18
N ALA A 183 2.52 4.50 56.65
CA ALA A 183 2.08 5.03 55.38
C ALA A 183 2.52 4.04 54.30
N GLY A 184 1.65 3.05 54.05
CA GLY A 184 1.80 2.12 52.94
C GLY A 184 1.91 2.96 51.67
N GLU A 185 3.09 2.90 51.05
CA GLU A 185 3.38 3.58 49.80
C GLU A 185 2.35 3.10 48.77
N ILE A 186 1.46 4.00 48.32
CA ILE A 186 0.43 3.66 47.33
C ILE A 186 1.16 3.32 46.05
N LEU A 187 1.24 2.03 45.73
CA LEU A 187 1.90 1.56 44.53
C LEU A 187 1.03 1.91 43.32
N HIS A 188 1.58 2.71 42.42
CA HIS A 188 0.92 3.06 41.17
C HIS A 188 1.53 2.31 39.98
N GLY A 189 0.69 2.07 38.97
CA GLY A 189 1.08 1.49 37.71
C GLY A 189 1.73 2.48 36.73
N MET A 190 2.52 1.94 35.81
CA MET A 190 3.15 2.61 34.68
C MET A 190 2.77 1.89 33.38
N LEU A 191 2.40 2.63 32.36
CA LEU A 191 2.05 2.09 31.05
C LEU A 191 2.83 2.83 29.98
N LYS A 192 3.58 2.09 29.17
CA LYS A 192 4.24 2.59 27.97
C LYS A 192 3.45 2.15 26.74
N VAL A 193 3.11 3.09 25.87
CA VAL A 193 2.45 2.81 24.60
C VAL A 193 3.25 3.45 23.49
N VAL A 194 3.56 2.68 22.45
CA VAL A 194 4.24 3.16 21.24
C VAL A 194 3.37 2.86 20.03
N THR A 195 3.30 3.76 19.06
CA THR A 195 2.67 3.51 17.77
C THR A 195 3.71 3.52 16.65
N ARG A 196 3.53 2.65 15.66
CA ARG A 196 4.40 2.56 14.47
C ARG A 196 3.56 2.29 13.22
N PRO A 197 4.01 2.65 12.02
CA PRO A 197 5.18 3.50 11.74
C PRO A 197 4.89 5.00 11.92
N VAL A 198 3.64 5.37 12.21
CA VAL A 198 3.19 6.76 12.35
C VAL A 198 2.78 7.09 13.79
N GLU A 199 2.81 8.38 14.10
CA GLU A 199 2.39 8.91 15.40
C GLU A 199 0.87 9.10 15.48
N GLY A 200 0.21 8.02 15.87
CA GLY A 200 -1.23 8.01 16.14
C GLY A 200 -1.57 8.47 17.55
N GLY A 201 -2.81 8.94 17.73
CA GLY A 201 -3.32 9.27 19.06
C GLY A 201 -3.38 8.05 19.97
N ILE A 202 -3.11 8.24 21.25
CA ILE A 202 -3.16 7.20 22.28
C ILE A 202 -4.14 7.66 23.35
N PHE A 203 -5.14 6.83 23.62
CA PHE A 203 -6.17 7.05 24.64
C PHE A 203 -6.06 5.94 25.67
N ILE A 204 -6.00 6.30 26.95
CA ILE A 204 -5.96 5.38 28.09
C ILE A 204 -7.27 5.57 28.85
N ASP A 205 -8.10 4.53 28.91
CA ASP A 205 -9.45 4.57 29.48
C ASP A 205 -10.29 5.74 28.93
N ASP A 206 -10.28 5.88 27.59
CA ASP A 206 -10.93 6.94 26.80
C ASP A 206 -10.41 8.38 27.04
N ILE A 207 -9.35 8.55 27.84
CA ILE A 207 -8.68 9.85 28.06
C ILE A 207 -7.48 9.96 27.12
N PHE A 208 -7.41 11.05 26.34
CA PHE A 208 -6.28 11.31 25.45
C PHE A 208 -5.00 11.53 26.26
N ALA A 209 -4.00 10.68 26.04
CA ALA A 209 -2.74 10.69 26.79
C ALA A 209 -1.55 11.24 25.96
N GLY A 210 -1.63 11.19 24.63
CA GLY A 210 -0.60 11.74 23.74
C GLY A 210 -0.61 11.11 22.35
N ARG A 211 0.48 11.27 21.60
CA ARG A 211 0.65 10.72 20.24
C ARG A 211 2.00 10.03 20.11
N GLY A 212 2.08 8.97 19.30
CA GLY A 212 3.35 8.32 18.94
C GLY A 212 3.94 7.47 20.07
N LYS A 213 4.38 8.11 21.14
CA LYS A 213 4.96 7.45 22.31
C LYS A 213 4.48 8.12 23.58
N VAL A 214 3.82 7.35 24.43
CA VAL A 214 3.28 7.81 25.72
C VAL A 214 3.81 6.92 26.83
N THR A 215 4.30 7.53 27.90
CA THR A 215 4.56 6.84 29.16
C THR A 215 3.67 7.48 30.22
N GLN A 216 2.63 6.76 30.63
CA GLN A 216 1.71 7.20 31.67
C GLN A 216 2.13 6.58 33.00
N THR A 217 2.38 7.42 33.99
CA THR A 217 2.64 7.00 35.37
C THR A 217 1.41 7.26 36.23
N ASN A 218 1.45 6.79 37.48
CA ASN A 218 0.40 7.00 38.47
C ASN A 218 -0.96 6.38 38.08
N LEU A 219 -0.95 5.30 37.29
CA LEU A 219 -2.17 4.57 36.96
C LEU A 219 -2.65 3.73 38.13
N ASN A 220 -3.96 3.55 38.24
CA ASN A 220 -4.52 2.60 39.19
C ASN A 220 -4.15 1.18 38.75
N LEU A 221 -3.88 0.31 39.74
CA LEU A 221 -3.75 -1.12 39.48
C LEU A 221 -5.13 -1.65 39.02
N GLY A 222 -5.14 -2.53 38.03
CA GLY A 222 -6.34 -3.04 37.39
C GLY A 222 -6.18 -3.23 35.89
N GLU A 223 -7.31 -3.46 35.22
CA GLU A 223 -7.39 -3.44 33.75
C GLU A 223 -7.31 -2.00 33.26
N VAL A 224 -6.49 -1.78 32.23
CA VAL A 224 -6.36 -0.51 31.52
C VAL A 224 -6.62 -0.78 30.04
N VAL A 225 -7.53 -0.01 29.45
CA VAL A 225 -7.89 -0.13 28.03
C VAL A 225 -7.18 0.95 27.23
N VAL A 226 -6.36 0.54 26.26
CA VAL A 226 -5.67 1.44 25.35
C VAL A 226 -6.37 1.44 24.00
N ARG A 227 -6.79 2.62 23.55
CA ARG A 227 -7.33 2.86 22.22
C ARG A 227 -6.40 3.73 21.41
N PHE A 228 -6.43 3.54 20.11
CA PHE A 228 -5.62 4.27 19.16
C PHE A 228 -6.51 5.22 18.35
N GLY A 229 -6.02 6.43 18.07
CA GLY A 229 -6.72 7.44 17.28
C GLY A 229 -6.60 7.19 15.78
N GLU A 230 -7.50 7.73 14.99
CA GLU A 230 -7.38 7.62 13.54
C GLU A 230 -6.19 8.41 13.00
N VAL A 231 -5.52 7.85 12.00
CA VAL A 231 -4.46 8.53 11.25
C VAL A 231 -4.78 8.43 9.77
N GLU A 232 -4.84 9.56 9.09
CA GLU A 232 -5.14 9.62 7.66
C GLU A 232 -4.21 8.72 6.86
N GLY A 233 -4.77 7.90 5.97
CA GLY A 233 -4.01 6.94 5.16
C GLY A 233 -3.55 5.68 5.91
N TYR A 234 -3.98 5.47 7.16
CA TYR A 234 -3.67 4.27 7.94
C TYR A 234 -4.91 3.66 8.59
N ARG A 235 -4.89 2.34 8.71
CA ARG A 235 -5.86 1.61 9.52
C ARG A 235 -5.45 1.70 10.98
N THR A 236 -6.36 2.18 11.80
CA THR A 236 -6.20 2.27 13.25
C THR A 236 -6.01 0.87 13.86
N PRO A 237 -5.01 0.66 14.72
CA PRO A 237 -4.85 -0.59 15.45
C PRO A 237 -6.08 -0.87 16.33
N ALA A 238 -6.39 -2.15 16.54
CA ALA A 238 -7.42 -2.54 17.49
C ALA A 238 -7.05 -2.11 18.92
N SER A 239 -8.07 -1.84 19.74
CA SER A 239 -7.88 -1.55 21.15
C SER A 239 -7.18 -2.72 21.85
N GLN A 240 -6.29 -2.40 22.78
CA GLN A 240 -5.52 -3.37 23.55
C GLN A 240 -5.82 -3.22 25.03
N LYS A 241 -5.68 -4.31 25.79
CA LYS A 241 -5.87 -4.33 27.23
C LYS A 241 -4.54 -4.64 27.90
N ALA A 242 -4.23 -3.91 28.96
CA ALA A 242 -3.13 -4.22 29.87
C ALA A 242 -3.68 -4.45 31.28
N PHE A 243 -3.08 -5.36 32.03
CA PHE A 243 -3.42 -5.60 33.44
C PHE A 243 -2.23 -5.20 34.31
N LEU A 244 -2.41 -4.16 35.10
CA LEU A 244 -1.41 -3.66 36.05
C LEU A 244 -1.73 -4.26 37.42
N THR A 245 -0.85 -5.07 37.97
CA THR A 245 -1.03 -5.68 39.28
C THR A 245 0.02 -5.14 40.26
N GLN A 246 -0.14 -5.42 41.55
CA GLN A 246 0.86 -4.99 42.53
C GLN A 246 2.23 -5.65 42.29
N SER A 247 2.23 -6.88 41.76
CA SER A 247 3.45 -7.61 41.36
C SER A 247 3.99 -7.20 39.99
N TRP A 248 3.15 -6.61 39.14
CA TRP A 248 3.49 -6.20 37.79
C TRP A 248 2.85 -4.84 37.47
N PRO A 249 3.32 -3.76 38.11
CA PRO A 249 2.75 -2.42 37.94
C PRO A 249 3.24 -1.78 36.63
N TYR A 250 3.70 -2.55 35.64
CA TYR A 250 4.21 -2.02 34.37
C TYR A 250 3.67 -2.77 33.16
N ALA A 251 3.26 -2.06 32.12
CA ALA A 251 2.96 -2.69 30.82
C ALA A 251 3.56 -1.89 29.66
N SER A 252 3.88 -2.59 28.58
CA SER A 252 4.31 -1.98 27.31
C SER A 252 3.45 -2.51 26.17
N LEU A 253 2.77 -1.63 25.47
CA LEU A 253 1.90 -1.95 24.34
C LEU A 253 2.40 -1.27 23.06
N GLU A 254 2.16 -1.91 21.91
CA GLU A 254 2.53 -1.40 20.59
C GLU A 254 1.32 -1.38 19.65
N GLY A 255 0.98 -0.20 19.14
CA GLY A 255 -0.05 0.00 18.13
C GLY A 255 0.54 0.08 16.72
N ILE A 256 0.37 -0.96 15.92
CA ILE A 256 0.87 -1.01 14.54
C ILE A 256 -0.21 -0.52 13.58
N TYR A 257 -0.04 0.69 13.05
CA TYR A 257 -0.84 1.27 11.98
C TYR A 257 -0.43 0.63 10.65
N LEU A 258 -1.40 0.01 9.98
CA LEU A 258 -1.18 -0.56 8.66
C LEU A 258 -1.57 0.48 7.61
N PRO A 259 -0.71 0.80 6.62
CA PRO A 259 -1.06 1.77 5.59
C PRO A 259 -2.31 1.30 4.83
N ILE A 260 -3.25 2.21 4.62
CA ILE A 260 -4.33 2.02 3.66
C ILE A 260 -3.73 2.30 2.29
N ILE A 261 -3.79 1.31 1.40
CA ILE A 261 -3.20 1.43 0.08
C ILE A 261 -4.32 1.44 -0.93
N TYR A 262 -4.38 2.54 -1.67
CA TYR A 262 -5.18 2.66 -2.87
C TYR A 262 -4.28 2.40 -4.06
N ILE A 263 -4.54 1.27 -4.72
CA ILE A 263 -3.96 0.93 -6.01
C ILE A 263 -5.06 1.16 -7.03
N SER A 264 -4.77 1.94 -8.07
CA SER A 264 -5.78 2.21 -9.10
C SER A 264 -5.15 2.37 -10.47
N ALA A 265 -5.89 1.94 -11.48
CA ALA A 265 -5.66 2.28 -12.86
C ALA A 265 -6.99 2.75 -13.44
N HIS A 266 -7.02 3.92 -14.08
CA HIS A 266 -8.21 4.48 -14.70
C HIS A 266 -7.84 5.31 -15.94
N LEU A 267 -8.85 5.76 -16.68
CA LEU A 267 -8.71 6.68 -17.80
C LEU A 267 -9.16 8.06 -17.35
N ASP A 268 -8.39 9.10 -17.69
CA ASP A 268 -8.78 10.48 -17.41
C ASP A 268 -9.81 11.02 -18.42
N GLN A 269 -10.19 12.29 -18.29
CA GLN A 269 -11.12 12.98 -19.19
C GLN A 269 -10.63 13.14 -20.64
N SER A 270 -9.37 12.78 -20.93
CA SER A 270 -8.81 12.75 -22.28
C SER A 270 -8.64 11.33 -22.83
N GLY A 271 -9.04 10.31 -22.05
CA GLY A 271 -8.82 8.90 -22.39
C GLY A 271 -7.37 8.46 -22.19
N ARG A 272 -6.57 9.22 -21.44
CA ARG A 272 -5.20 8.82 -21.11
C ARG A 272 -5.22 7.90 -19.90
N VAL A 273 -4.42 6.83 -19.96
CA VAL A 273 -4.20 5.93 -18.82
C VAL A 273 -3.47 6.66 -17.69
N ILE A 274 -4.08 6.64 -16.51
CA ILE A 274 -3.52 7.09 -15.24
C ILE A 274 -3.40 5.87 -14.34
N THR A 275 -2.20 5.66 -13.79
CA THR A 275 -1.95 4.62 -12.80
C THR A 275 -1.48 5.24 -11.49
N GLN A 276 -1.83 4.60 -10.38
CA GLN A 276 -1.40 4.96 -9.04
C GLN A 276 -0.94 3.70 -8.33
N ARG A 277 0.37 3.64 -8.06
CA ARG A 277 1.04 2.50 -7.39
C ARG A 277 0.84 1.15 -8.10
N CYS A 278 0.66 1.18 -9.41
CA CYS A 278 0.67 0.00 -10.25
C CYS A 278 1.25 0.29 -11.64
N GLU A 279 1.68 -0.78 -12.29
CA GLU A 279 1.96 -0.85 -13.71
C GLU A 279 0.73 -1.48 -14.39
N LEU A 280 0.37 -0.99 -15.57
CA LEU A 280 -0.76 -1.48 -16.35
C LEU A 280 -0.24 -1.97 -17.70
N ALA A 281 -0.47 -3.24 -17.98
CA ALA A 281 -0.26 -3.86 -19.28
C ALA A 281 -1.61 -4.12 -19.95
N GLN A 282 -1.67 -3.95 -21.26
CA GLN A 282 -2.86 -4.20 -22.07
C GLN A 282 -2.46 -4.90 -23.36
N GLY A 283 -3.33 -5.77 -23.84
CA GLY A 283 -3.07 -6.49 -25.07
C GLY A 283 -4.13 -7.53 -25.37
N TYR A 284 -3.69 -8.67 -25.90
CA TYR A 284 -4.56 -9.79 -26.24
C TYR A 284 -4.02 -11.15 -25.80
N VAL A 285 -4.91 -12.14 -25.70
CA VAL A 285 -4.62 -13.56 -25.49
C VAL A 285 -5.16 -14.34 -26.68
N LEU A 286 -4.34 -15.21 -27.28
CA LEU A 286 -4.78 -16.12 -28.35
C LEU A 286 -4.81 -17.55 -27.81
N ASP A 287 -6.00 -18.15 -27.74
CA ASP A 287 -6.17 -19.54 -27.28
C ASP A 287 -5.52 -19.77 -25.89
N GLN A 288 -4.64 -20.76 -25.73
CA GLN A 288 -3.93 -21.06 -24.47
C GLN A 288 -2.53 -20.43 -24.39
N SER A 289 -2.23 -19.42 -25.23
CA SER A 289 -0.94 -18.73 -25.18
C SER A 289 -0.87 -17.74 -24.01
N ALA A 290 0.37 -17.36 -23.64
CA ALA A 290 0.59 -16.29 -22.69
C ALA A 290 0.05 -14.94 -23.24
N PRO A 291 -0.37 -14.01 -22.36
CA PRO A 291 -0.76 -12.67 -22.77
C PRO A 291 0.33 -11.99 -23.59
N ALA A 292 -0.07 -11.31 -24.67
CA ALA A 292 0.82 -10.54 -25.53
C ALA A 292 0.51 -9.06 -25.40
N GLU A 293 1.42 -8.30 -24.79
CA GLU A 293 1.32 -6.84 -24.69
C GLU A 293 1.34 -6.20 -26.08
N ASP A 294 0.31 -5.41 -26.38
CA ASP A 294 0.26 -4.63 -27.60
C ASP A 294 -0.63 -3.39 -27.37
N PRO A 295 -0.04 -2.17 -27.41
CA PRO A 295 -0.80 -0.95 -27.16
C PRO A 295 -1.77 -0.60 -28.30
N VAL A 296 -1.61 -1.22 -29.47
CA VAL A 296 -2.51 -1.09 -30.62
C VAL A 296 -3.53 -2.23 -30.60
N ALA A 297 -3.10 -3.43 -30.19
CA ALA A 297 -3.92 -4.62 -30.16
C ALA A 297 -4.37 -4.99 -28.74
N GLY A 298 -5.54 -4.52 -28.34
CA GLY A 298 -6.13 -4.85 -27.04
C GLY A 298 -7.43 -4.08 -26.82
N PRO A 299 -7.82 -3.85 -25.55
CA PRO A 299 -9.05 -3.13 -25.26
C PRO A 299 -8.99 -1.73 -25.86
N GLY A 300 -10.06 -1.36 -26.58
CA GLY A 300 -10.21 -0.02 -27.11
C GLY A 300 -10.43 0.99 -25.98
N ILE A 301 -10.27 2.28 -26.27
CA ILE A 301 -10.68 3.35 -25.35
C ILE A 301 -11.87 4.07 -25.97
N LYS A 302 -12.99 4.13 -25.23
CA LYS A 302 -14.24 4.70 -25.70
C LYS A 302 -14.77 5.73 -24.70
N LEU A 303 -15.24 6.87 -25.21
CA LEU A 303 -16.02 7.83 -24.44
C LEU A 303 -17.44 7.30 -24.27
N LEU A 304 -17.91 7.21 -23.02
CA LEU A 304 -19.28 6.91 -22.66
C LEU A 304 -20.02 8.24 -22.48
N ASP A 305 -20.63 8.73 -23.55
CA ASP A 305 -21.25 10.06 -23.63
C ASP A 305 -22.31 10.28 -22.54
N GLU A 306 -23.02 9.22 -22.13
CA GLU A 306 -24.09 9.27 -21.12
C GLU A 306 -23.60 9.68 -19.72
N ILE A 307 -22.33 9.40 -19.43
CA ILE A 307 -21.71 9.63 -18.11
C ILE A 307 -20.42 10.47 -18.19
N GLY A 308 -20.01 10.86 -19.40
CA GLY A 308 -18.87 11.76 -19.63
C GLY A 308 -17.52 11.20 -19.18
N VAL A 309 -17.34 9.87 -19.22
CA VAL A 309 -16.09 9.21 -18.84
C VAL A 309 -15.54 8.34 -19.95
N PHE A 310 -14.21 8.22 -20.02
CA PHE A 310 -13.55 7.23 -20.86
C PHE A 310 -13.47 5.88 -20.15
N ALA A 311 -13.72 4.80 -20.89
CA ALA A 311 -13.65 3.43 -20.41
C ALA A 311 -12.87 2.54 -21.39
N TRP A 312 -12.28 1.47 -20.86
CA TRP A 312 -11.78 0.38 -21.69
C TRP A 312 -12.95 -0.37 -22.29
N GLU A 313 -13.02 -0.38 -23.62
CA GLU A 313 -13.94 -1.21 -24.38
C GLU A 313 -13.31 -2.59 -24.54
N ILE A 314 -13.60 -3.47 -23.57
CA ILE A 314 -13.20 -4.88 -23.60
C ILE A 314 -14.12 -5.63 -24.56
N GLY A 315 -13.52 -6.36 -25.49
CA GLY A 315 -14.24 -7.23 -26.40
C GLY A 315 -13.31 -8.16 -27.16
N TYR A 316 -13.58 -8.25 -28.44
CA TYR A 316 -12.84 -9.13 -29.33
C TYR A 316 -11.68 -8.32 -29.93
N ALA A 317 -10.48 -8.47 -29.36
CA ALA A 317 -9.27 -7.70 -29.68
C ALA A 317 -9.14 -7.36 -31.18
N PHE A 318 -9.40 -8.34 -32.06
CA PHE A 318 -9.51 -8.14 -33.51
C PHE A 318 -10.54 -9.08 -34.12
N SER A 319 -11.69 -8.57 -34.55
CA SER A 319 -12.70 -9.34 -35.31
C SER A 319 -12.12 -10.05 -36.55
N ASN A 320 -10.97 -9.61 -37.03
CA ASN A 320 -10.33 -10.07 -38.26
C ASN A 320 -9.25 -11.14 -37.99
N ARG A 321 -8.99 -11.51 -36.72
CA ARG A 321 -8.03 -12.56 -36.36
C ARG A 321 -8.70 -13.93 -36.34
N ASN A 322 -8.01 -14.92 -36.92
CA ASN A 322 -8.34 -16.33 -36.86
C ASN A 322 -7.09 -17.08 -36.33
N PRO A 323 -7.13 -17.64 -35.10
CA PRO A 323 -8.30 -17.78 -34.24
C PRO A 323 -8.72 -16.46 -33.54
N PRO A 324 -9.95 -16.43 -33.00
CA PRO A 324 -10.39 -15.47 -31.99
C PRO A 324 -9.36 -15.21 -30.89
N GLY A 325 -9.24 -13.96 -30.46
CA GLY A 325 -8.48 -13.58 -29.27
C GLY A 325 -9.35 -12.89 -28.24
N GLN A 326 -8.91 -12.94 -26.98
CA GLN A 326 -9.50 -12.19 -25.86
C GLN A 326 -8.68 -10.93 -25.62
N ASP A 327 -9.33 -9.82 -25.29
CA ASP A 327 -8.63 -8.67 -24.70
C ASP A 327 -8.16 -9.01 -23.29
N TYR A 328 -7.02 -8.46 -22.87
CA TYR A 328 -6.62 -8.51 -21.47
C TYR A 328 -6.13 -7.15 -20.98
N ILE A 329 -6.33 -6.97 -19.68
CA ILE A 329 -5.77 -5.89 -18.87
C ILE A 329 -5.08 -6.57 -17.69
N GLU A 330 -3.81 -6.29 -17.49
CA GLU A 330 -3.03 -6.80 -16.37
C GLU A 330 -2.54 -5.63 -15.53
N MET A 331 -2.79 -5.71 -14.23
CA MET A 331 -2.36 -4.73 -13.26
C MET A 331 -1.33 -5.37 -12.33
N ILE A 332 -0.12 -4.82 -12.34
CA ILE A 332 1.01 -5.31 -11.54
C ILE A 332 1.27 -4.28 -10.45
N PHE A 333 1.32 -4.72 -9.20
CA PHE A 333 1.56 -3.84 -8.06
C PHE A 333 2.26 -4.59 -6.93
N ASP A 334 2.98 -3.84 -6.09
CA ASP A 334 3.62 -4.35 -4.91
C ASP A 334 2.73 -4.11 -3.67
N LEU A 335 2.59 -5.14 -2.84
CA LEU A 335 2.03 -5.01 -1.51
C LEU A 335 3.13 -4.53 -0.54
N PRO A 336 2.78 -3.77 0.52
CA PRO A 336 3.74 -3.30 1.49
C PRO A 336 4.28 -4.48 2.31
N GLU A 337 5.52 -4.38 2.80
CA GLU A 337 6.17 -5.46 3.57
C GLU A 337 5.40 -5.89 4.81
N ASN A 338 4.63 -4.98 5.41
CA ASN A 338 3.81 -5.24 6.59
C ASN A 338 2.36 -5.61 6.25
N TRP A 339 2.06 -5.96 4.99
CA TRP A 339 0.75 -6.47 4.62
C TRP A 339 0.46 -7.78 5.35
N ASP A 340 -0.69 -7.83 6.01
CA ASP A 340 -1.20 -9.05 6.63
C ASP A 340 -1.80 -9.94 5.54
N GLY A 341 -1.02 -10.92 5.07
CA GLY A 341 -1.44 -11.84 4.01
C GLY A 341 -2.73 -12.60 4.29
N ASN A 342 -3.15 -12.72 5.56
CA ASN A 342 -4.41 -13.40 5.91
C ASN A 342 -5.65 -12.51 5.69
N LYS A 343 -5.47 -11.22 5.40
CA LYS A 343 -6.58 -10.31 5.13
C LYS A 343 -6.95 -10.34 3.65
N PRO A 344 -8.25 -10.29 3.34
CA PRO A 344 -8.69 -10.21 1.96
C PRO A 344 -8.24 -8.89 1.33
N LEU A 345 -7.85 -8.94 0.06
CA LEU A 345 -7.79 -7.76 -0.80
C LEU A 345 -9.15 -7.57 -1.45
N ASP A 346 -9.63 -6.34 -1.42
CA ASP A 346 -10.88 -5.94 -2.06
C ASP A 346 -10.57 -5.37 -3.44
N LEU A 347 -10.92 -6.12 -4.48
CA LEU A 347 -10.81 -5.63 -5.86
C LEU A 347 -12.14 -4.98 -6.27
N HIS A 348 -12.08 -3.71 -6.65
CA HIS A 348 -13.23 -2.97 -7.19
C HIS A 348 -13.10 -2.86 -8.70
N LEU A 349 -14.01 -3.50 -9.44
CA LEU A 349 -14.10 -3.38 -10.90
C LEU A 349 -15.40 -2.66 -11.25
N TYR A 350 -15.29 -1.61 -12.06
CA TYR A 350 -16.43 -0.88 -12.59
C TYR A 350 -16.53 -1.20 -14.08
N GLY A 351 -17.58 -1.92 -14.45
CA GLY A 351 -17.83 -2.35 -15.82
C GLY A 351 -19.20 -1.94 -16.29
N TYR A 352 -19.32 -1.68 -17.59
CA TYR A 352 -20.56 -1.31 -18.24
C TYR A 352 -20.85 -2.26 -19.40
N PRO A 353 -22.09 -2.76 -19.56
CA PRO A 353 -22.45 -3.56 -20.71
C PRO A 353 -22.48 -2.67 -21.95
N SER A 354 -21.84 -3.14 -23.03
CA SER A 354 -21.93 -2.52 -24.35
C SER A 354 -23.20 -2.98 -25.08
N ASP A 355 -23.81 -2.10 -25.86
CA ASP A 355 -24.93 -2.41 -26.76
C ASP A 355 -24.47 -3.08 -28.07
N ARG A 356 -23.15 -3.15 -28.30
CA ARG A 356 -22.56 -3.78 -29.48
C ARG A 356 -22.86 -5.27 -29.50
N LYS A 357 -23.45 -5.71 -30.60
CA LYS A 357 -23.58 -7.12 -30.94
C LYS A 357 -22.30 -7.55 -31.65
N TYR A 358 -21.49 -8.37 -31.00
CA TYR A 358 -20.32 -8.97 -31.63
C TYR A 358 -20.79 -10.12 -32.52
N PRO A 359 -20.76 -10.00 -33.86
CA PRO A 359 -21.00 -11.14 -34.72
C PRO A 359 -19.92 -12.18 -34.39
N PHE A 360 -20.28 -13.46 -34.30
CA PHE A 360 -19.37 -14.60 -34.06
C PHE A 360 -18.99 -14.95 -32.61
N ALA A 361 -19.50 -14.26 -31.58
CA ALA A 361 -19.43 -14.80 -30.23
C ALA A 361 -20.48 -15.92 -30.07
N LEU A 362 -20.04 -17.16 -29.79
CA LEU A 362 -20.95 -18.31 -29.58
C LEU A 362 -22.00 -18.05 -28.49
N ALA A 363 -21.65 -17.26 -27.47
CA ALA A 363 -22.56 -16.84 -26.40
C ALA A 363 -23.23 -15.46 -26.63
N GLY A 364 -22.76 -14.67 -27.60
CA GLY A 364 -23.29 -13.34 -27.90
C GLY A 364 -23.15 -12.31 -26.77
N ARG A 365 -22.29 -12.54 -25.77
CA ARG A 365 -22.13 -11.71 -24.58
C ARG A 365 -20.65 -11.49 -24.25
N ALA A 366 -20.33 -10.33 -23.70
CA ALA A 366 -19.03 -10.08 -23.09
C ALA A 366 -19.00 -10.75 -21.71
N GLU A 367 -17.93 -11.49 -21.46
CA GLU A 367 -17.63 -12.15 -20.19
C GLU A 367 -16.28 -11.65 -19.70
N ILE A 368 -16.19 -11.42 -18.39
CA ILE A 368 -14.95 -11.02 -17.73
C ILE A 368 -14.53 -12.16 -16.82
N ASP A 369 -13.34 -12.68 -17.09
CA ASP A 369 -12.63 -13.56 -16.18
C ASP A 369 -11.58 -12.73 -15.43
N VAL A 370 -11.52 -12.92 -14.11
CA VAL A 370 -10.59 -12.21 -13.23
C VAL A 370 -9.66 -13.24 -12.60
N PHE A 371 -8.37 -13.00 -12.76
CA PHE A 371 -7.30 -13.82 -12.21
C PHE A 371 -6.43 -12.98 -11.27
N VAL A 372 -5.95 -13.59 -10.20
CA VAL A 372 -4.92 -13.02 -9.32
C VAL A 372 -3.79 -14.03 -9.23
N ASN A 373 -2.58 -13.65 -9.66
CA ASN A 373 -1.42 -14.54 -9.73
C ASN A 373 -1.77 -15.89 -10.37
N GLU A 374 -2.35 -15.84 -11.57
CA GLU A 374 -2.82 -17.00 -12.37
C GLU A 374 -3.97 -17.81 -11.76
N ARG A 375 -4.43 -17.50 -10.55
CA ARG A 375 -5.58 -18.17 -9.92
C ARG A 375 -6.88 -17.46 -10.28
N PRO A 376 -7.89 -18.16 -10.83
CA PRO A 376 -9.17 -17.54 -11.14
C PRO A 376 -9.91 -17.20 -9.84
N VAL A 377 -10.21 -15.91 -9.64
CA VAL A 377 -11.06 -15.43 -8.54
C VAL A 377 -12.50 -15.24 -8.99
N LYS A 378 -12.73 -14.97 -10.28
CA LYS A 378 -14.07 -14.86 -10.87
C LYS A 378 -14.02 -15.34 -12.34
N LYS A 379 -15.05 -16.07 -12.77
CA LYS A 379 -15.21 -16.49 -14.17
C LYS A 379 -16.60 -16.16 -14.69
N GLY A 380 -16.69 -15.85 -15.98
CA GLY A 380 -17.95 -15.56 -16.68
C GLY A 380 -18.71 -14.39 -16.04
N TYR A 381 -18.01 -13.39 -15.50
CA TYR A 381 -18.69 -12.24 -14.90
C TYR A 381 -19.31 -11.37 -15.99
N HIS A 382 -20.54 -10.95 -15.75
CA HIS A 382 -21.27 -10.04 -16.62
C HIS A 382 -21.59 -8.76 -15.85
N PRO A 383 -21.17 -7.58 -16.33
CA PRO A 383 -21.62 -6.32 -15.76
C PRO A 383 -23.15 -6.25 -15.77
N THR A 384 -23.74 -6.06 -14.59
CA THR A 384 -25.21 -6.08 -14.41
C THR A 384 -25.83 -4.68 -14.49
N ILE A 385 -25.01 -3.63 -14.44
CA ILE A 385 -25.47 -2.24 -14.35
C ILE A 385 -25.51 -1.64 -15.75
N PRO A 386 -26.69 -1.36 -16.32
CA PRO A 386 -26.77 -0.67 -17.61
C PRO A 386 -26.25 0.76 -17.48
N VAL A 387 -25.59 1.28 -18.52
CA VAL A 387 -25.28 2.70 -18.63
C VAL A 387 -26.62 3.45 -18.79
N GLN A 388 -27.20 3.93 -17.69
CA GLN A 388 -28.35 4.82 -17.72
C GLN A 388 -27.94 6.18 -17.15
N GLY A 389 -28.19 7.23 -17.92
CA GLY A 389 -27.82 8.61 -17.59
C GLY A 389 -28.24 8.97 -16.16
N ASN A 390 -27.27 9.45 -15.38
CA ASN A 390 -27.32 9.83 -13.96
C ASN A 390 -27.25 8.73 -12.89
N THR A 391 -26.89 7.48 -13.23
CA THR A 391 -26.72 6.46 -12.19
C THR A 391 -25.33 6.56 -11.53
N SER A 392 -25.29 6.58 -10.20
CA SER A 392 -24.05 6.51 -9.43
C SER A 392 -23.29 5.21 -9.72
N LEU A 393 -21.98 5.31 -9.99
CA LEU A 393 -21.05 4.18 -10.03
C LEU A 393 -21.25 3.30 -8.78
N GLN A 394 -21.73 2.06 -8.96
CA GLN A 394 -21.68 1.06 -7.89
C GLN A 394 -20.46 0.18 -8.10
N SER A 395 -19.75 -0.09 -7.01
CA SER A 395 -18.62 -1.02 -6.99
C SER A 395 -19.09 -2.40 -6.55
N GLU A 396 -18.69 -3.44 -7.27
CA GLU A 396 -18.66 -4.80 -6.70
C GLU A 396 -17.30 -5.05 -6.04
N VAL A 397 -17.33 -5.70 -4.88
CA VAL A 397 -16.13 -6.06 -4.10
C VAL A 397 -15.88 -7.56 -4.26
N PHE A 398 -14.71 -7.91 -4.78
CA PHE A 398 -14.28 -9.31 -4.88
C PHE A 398 -13.27 -9.61 -3.77
N PRO A 399 -13.57 -10.52 -2.82
CA PRO A 399 -12.60 -10.94 -1.83
C PRO A 399 -11.54 -11.82 -2.49
N VAL A 400 -10.28 -11.40 -2.41
CA VAL A 400 -9.13 -12.19 -2.84
C VAL A 400 -8.52 -12.87 -1.63
N ASN A 401 -8.65 -14.19 -1.54
CA ASN A 401 -7.97 -15.00 -0.53
C ASN A 401 -6.61 -15.44 -1.09
N SER A 402 -5.52 -15.15 -0.37
CA SER A 402 -4.13 -15.48 -0.73
C SER A 402 -3.84 -16.98 -0.71
#